data_AF-A0A928TMX9-F1
#
_entry.id   AF-A0A928TMX9-F1
#
_cell.length_a   1.000
_cell.length_b   1.000
_cell.length_c   1.000
_cell.angle_alpha   90.00
_cell.angle_beta   90.00
_cell.angle_gamma   90.00
#
_symmetry.space_group_name_H-M   'P 1'
#
loop_
_entity.id
_entity.type
_entity.pdbx_description
1 polymer ?
#
loop_
_entity_poly.entity_id
_entity_poly.type
_entity_poly.pdbx_seq_one_letter_code
_entity_poly.pdbx_strand_id
1 'polypeptide(L)'
;MLDAYVHEILRCRTVNEINKLHIRMEVSLTAADICSIIDGARSRRAPLPPASQHWVDRMDTLLRGGGRPVQGYVRESWSRGVNWYAAPGDAAARARRRLVIGFTADTHRLLMPISLFLQHCPADRLEVLLLMDLHRAFFLKGVDSLGTDLPSTIAAISARFPPEKLRQAVCIGTSAGGLAAVWTAVELGAARAVSVGGVTPRLVREHERMQGIDVSGFEDAVRRNAGRLPEVLLVSGEGYEPDQAKARAMQDLLPATHIIVPECAQHNALFDAWNTGRLQGLMDRFFGDVPGS
;
A
#
# COMPACT_ATOMS: atom_id res chain seq x y z
N MET A 1 -5.12 20.76 12.04
CA MET A 1 -4.06 19.73 12.05
C MET A 1 -2.81 20.15 12.80
N LEU A 2 -2.24 21.34 12.54
CA LEU A 2 -1.03 21.80 13.24
C LEU A 2 -1.13 21.74 14.77
N ASP A 3 -2.21 22.26 15.37
CA ASP A 3 -2.33 22.34 16.83
C ASP A 3 -2.32 20.95 17.50
N ALA A 4 -3.00 19.97 16.88
CA ALA A 4 -2.95 18.58 17.33
C ALA A 4 -1.54 17.98 17.20
N TYR A 5 -0.83 18.27 16.10
CA TYR A 5 0.55 17.83 15.91
C TYR A 5 1.50 18.42 16.96
N VAL A 6 1.42 19.73 17.20
CA VAL A 6 2.23 20.41 18.23
C VAL A 6 1.91 19.87 19.61
N HIS A 7 0.63 19.64 19.93
CA HIS A 7 0.23 19.02 21.19
C HIS A 7 0.89 17.64 21.40
N GLU A 8 0.88 16.78 20.39
CA GLU A 8 1.52 15.46 20.46
C GLU A 8 3.06 15.55 20.58
N ILE A 9 3.69 16.51 19.89
CA ILE A 9 5.14 16.75 20.06
C ILE A 9 5.47 17.12 21.50
N LEU A 10 4.70 18.02 22.12
CA LEU A 10 4.94 18.47 23.49
C LEU A 10 4.82 17.34 24.52
N ARG A 11 4.14 16.25 24.18
CA ARG A 11 4.06 15.03 25.02
C ARG A 11 5.28 14.12 24.88
N CYS A 12 6.08 14.29 23.83
CA CYS A 12 7.30 13.53 23.61
C CYS A 12 8.42 14.09 24.50
N ARG A 13 9.06 13.21 25.27
CA ARG A 13 10.19 13.52 26.16
C ARG A 13 11.53 13.30 25.47
N THR A 14 11.56 12.52 24.39
CA THR A 14 12.79 12.16 23.69
C THR A 14 12.66 12.32 22.17
N VAL A 15 13.80 12.48 21.48
CA VAL A 15 13.87 12.47 20.02
C VAL A 15 13.32 11.15 19.44
N ASN A 16 13.55 10.03 20.12
CA ASN A 16 13.02 8.73 19.69
C ASN A 16 11.48 8.69 19.71
N GLU A 17 10.84 9.30 20.71
CA GLU A 17 9.37 9.40 20.76
C GLU A 17 8.83 10.30 19.65
N ILE A 18 9.52 11.41 19.35
CA ILE A 18 9.20 12.28 18.20
C ILE A 18 9.28 11.48 16.89
N ASN A 19 10.37 10.72 16.68
CA ASN A 19 10.53 9.89 15.49
C ASN A 19 9.43 8.82 15.37
N LYS A 20 9.04 8.20 16.50
CA LYS A 20 7.91 7.24 16.53
C LYS A 20 6.59 7.93 16.16
N LEU A 21 6.34 9.15 16.62
CA LEU A 21 5.17 9.94 16.23
C LEU A 21 5.18 10.19 14.71
N HIS A 22 6.29 10.65 14.15
CA HIS A 22 6.42 10.87 12.69
C HIS A 22 6.21 9.60 11.88
N ILE A 23 6.76 8.47 12.34
CA ILE A 23 6.53 7.17 11.70
C ILE A 23 5.03 6.82 11.70
N ARG A 24 4.33 7.01 12.82
CA ARG A 24 2.86 6.78 12.90
C ARG A 24 2.07 7.71 11.97
N MET A 25 2.53 8.93 11.79
CA MET A 25 1.92 9.87 10.86
C MET A 25 2.13 9.44 9.41
N GLU A 26 3.33 9.01 9.04
CA GLU A 26 3.65 8.53 7.68
C GLU A 26 2.90 7.26 7.28
N VAL A 27 2.49 6.41 8.23
CA VAL A 27 1.71 5.20 7.93
C VAL A 27 0.21 5.46 7.80
N SER A 28 -0.27 6.68 8.11
CA SER A 28 -1.71 6.90 8.25
C SER A 28 -2.23 8.25 7.74
N LEU A 29 -1.44 9.32 7.71
CA LEU A 29 -1.94 10.63 7.27
C LEU A 29 -2.01 10.74 5.75
N THR A 30 -2.98 11.51 5.27
CA THR A 30 -3.09 11.88 3.85
C THR A 30 -2.05 12.94 3.48
N ALA A 31 -1.86 13.17 2.18
CA ALA A 31 -1.04 14.29 1.71
C ALA A 31 -1.60 15.64 2.21
N ALA A 32 -2.92 15.82 2.18
CA ALA A 32 -3.60 17.03 2.64
C ALA A 32 -3.36 17.31 4.15
N ASP A 33 -3.42 16.28 4.99
CA ASP A 33 -3.16 16.40 6.43
C ASP A 33 -1.73 16.91 6.70
N ILE A 34 -0.75 16.33 6.01
CA ILE A 34 0.66 16.69 6.19
C ILE A 34 0.94 18.08 5.62
N CYS A 35 0.39 18.41 4.45
CA CYS A 35 0.46 19.76 3.88
C CYS A 35 -0.13 20.81 4.82
N SER A 36 -1.26 20.53 5.48
CA SER A 36 -1.84 21.43 6.49
C SER A 36 -0.91 21.66 7.69
N ILE A 37 -0.14 20.65 8.10
CA ILE A 37 0.88 20.80 9.15
C ILE A 37 2.05 21.66 8.65
N ILE A 38 2.55 21.40 7.44
CA ILE A 38 3.64 22.17 6.84
C ILE A 38 3.26 23.65 6.72
N ASP A 39 2.11 23.96 6.14
CA ASP A 39 1.64 25.33 5.91
C ASP A 39 1.35 26.05 7.22
N GLY A 40 0.75 25.34 8.18
CA GLY A 40 0.53 25.85 9.53
C GLY A 40 1.83 26.20 10.25
N ALA A 41 2.82 25.29 10.20
CA ALA A 41 4.11 25.49 10.85
C ALA A 41 4.85 26.71 10.26
N ARG A 42 4.85 26.85 8.93
CA ARG A 42 5.49 27.96 8.23
C ARG A 42 4.79 29.29 8.46
N SER A 43 3.47 29.34 8.27
CA SER A 43 2.69 30.57 8.43
C SER A 43 2.75 31.13 9.85
N ARG A 44 2.78 30.27 10.86
CA ARG A 44 2.85 30.67 12.27
C ARG A 44 4.27 30.75 12.82
N ARG A 45 5.30 30.42 12.01
CA ARG A 45 6.69 30.27 12.46
C ARG A 45 6.79 29.42 13.73
N ALA A 46 6.07 28.30 13.75
CA ALA A 46 5.93 27.46 14.94
C ALA A 46 7.31 26.94 15.39
N PRO A 47 7.68 27.08 16.68
CA PRO A 47 8.95 26.59 17.18
C PRO A 47 8.91 25.06 17.29
N LEU A 48 9.29 24.37 16.21
CA LEU A 48 9.37 22.91 16.17
C LEU A 48 10.76 22.43 16.64
N PRO A 49 10.84 21.30 17.37
CA PRO A 49 12.12 20.66 17.65
C PRO A 49 12.85 20.30 16.34
N PRO A 50 14.20 20.26 16.32
CA PRO A 50 14.97 20.01 15.09
C PRO A 50 14.55 18.77 14.30
N ALA A 51 14.24 17.66 14.99
CA ALA A 51 13.74 16.44 14.33
C ALA A 51 12.40 16.65 13.62
N SER A 52 11.51 17.47 14.20
CA SER A 52 10.21 17.81 13.59
C SER A 52 10.36 18.78 12.43
N GLN A 53 11.30 19.73 12.52
CA GLN A 53 11.61 20.61 11.40
C GLN A 53 12.16 19.80 10.21
N HIS A 54 13.14 18.93 10.46
CA HIS A 54 13.69 18.04 9.44
C HIS A 54 12.61 17.15 8.79
N TRP A 55 11.69 16.61 9.60
CA TRP A 55 10.57 15.81 9.08
C TRP A 55 9.62 16.65 8.20
N VAL A 56 9.24 17.86 8.63
CA VAL A 56 8.40 18.78 7.86
C VAL A 56 9.03 19.12 6.51
N ASP A 57 10.32 19.47 6.48
CA ASP A 57 11.02 19.84 5.25
C ASP A 57 11.17 18.66 4.29
N ARG A 58 11.46 17.46 4.84
CA ARG A 58 11.48 16.23 4.04
C ARG A 58 10.11 15.94 3.44
N MET A 59 9.04 16.00 4.24
CA MET A 59 7.69 15.71 3.73
C MET A 59 7.22 16.74 2.70
N ASP A 60 7.59 18.01 2.84
CA ASP A 60 7.29 19.04 1.83
C ASP A 60 7.99 18.71 0.51
N THR A 61 9.26 18.30 0.55
CA THR A 61 10.00 17.84 -0.63
C THR A 61 9.33 16.62 -1.26
N LEU A 62 8.95 15.61 -0.46
CA LEU A 62 8.30 14.39 -0.97
C LEU A 62 6.97 14.70 -1.66
N LEU A 63 6.13 15.54 -1.04
CA LEU A 63 4.75 15.74 -1.49
C LEU A 63 4.61 16.85 -2.54
N ARG A 64 5.43 17.90 -2.47
CA ARG A 64 5.32 19.10 -3.33
C ARG A 64 6.50 19.33 -4.24
N GLY A 65 7.65 18.69 -4.02
CA GLY A 65 8.85 18.88 -4.84
C GLY A 65 8.64 18.61 -6.33
N GLY A 66 7.70 17.71 -6.67
CA GLY A 66 7.30 17.42 -8.06
C GLY A 66 6.22 18.33 -8.65
N GLY A 67 5.79 19.39 -7.96
CA GLY A 67 4.79 20.36 -8.46
C GLY A 67 3.36 19.83 -8.61
N ARG A 68 3.06 18.64 -8.08
CA ARG A 68 1.75 17.99 -8.22
C ARG A 68 0.71 18.62 -7.30
N PRO A 69 -0.56 18.75 -7.74
CA PRO A 69 -1.64 19.16 -6.85
C PRO A 69 -1.85 18.11 -5.76
N VAL A 70 -2.02 18.58 -4.52
CA VAL A 70 -2.26 17.72 -3.36
C VAL A 70 -3.55 16.92 -3.56
N GLN A 71 -3.48 15.60 -3.41
CA GLN A 71 -4.64 14.74 -3.60
C GLN A 71 -5.64 14.89 -2.44
N GLY A 72 -6.92 15.09 -2.77
CA GLY A 72 -8.00 15.43 -1.84
C GLY A 72 -8.57 14.24 -1.05
N TYR A 73 -7.76 13.24 -0.73
CA TYR A 73 -8.20 12.10 0.08
C TYR A 73 -8.60 12.53 1.49
N VAL A 74 -9.68 11.95 2.00
CA VAL A 74 -10.05 11.95 3.41
C VAL A 74 -9.89 10.54 3.95
N ARG A 75 -9.34 10.41 5.15
CA ARG A 75 -9.17 9.14 5.83
C ARG A 75 -10.35 8.83 6.74
N GLU A 76 -10.82 7.60 6.65
CA GLU A 76 -11.72 6.96 7.61
C GLU A 76 -11.02 5.72 8.20
N SER A 77 -10.88 5.65 9.51
CA SER A 77 -10.34 4.46 10.19
C SER A 77 -11.49 3.54 10.57
N TRP A 78 -11.55 2.36 9.97
CA TRP A 78 -12.59 1.37 10.30
C TRP A 78 -12.24 0.60 11.57
N SER A 79 -10.97 0.27 11.72
CA SER A 79 -10.43 -0.40 12.89
C SER A 79 -8.91 -0.19 12.95
N ARG A 80 -8.28 -0.73 13.99
CA ARG A 80 -6.83 -0.73 14.08
C ARG A 80 -6.25 -1.55 12.91
N GLY A 81 -5.46 -0.91 12.06
CA GLY A 81 -4.83 -1.56 10.91
C GLY A 81 -5.67 -1.55 9.64
N VAL A 82 -6.90 -1.01 9.66
CA VAL A 82 -7.76 -0.87 8.48
C VAL A 82 -8.11 0.60 8.27
N ASN A 83 -7.60 1.17 7.18
CA ASN A 83 -7.84 2.56 6.81
C ASN A 83 -8.44 2.64 5.42
N TRP A 84 -9.49 3.43 5.29
CA TRP A 84 -10.14 3.76 4.04
C TRP A 84 -9.80 5.20 3.64
N TYR A 85 -9.38 5.41 2.41
CA TYR A 85 -9.09 6.73 1.85
C TYR A 85 -9.94 6.97 0.62
N ALA A 86 -10.78 8.01 0.67
CA ALA A 86 -11.58 8.44 -0.48
C ALA A 86 -11.66 9.96 -0.51
N ALA A 87 -11.64 10.55 -1.71
CA ALA A 87 -12.02 11.96 -1.84
C ALA A 87 -13.51 12.14 -1.50
N PRO A 88 -13.93 13.31 -1.02
CA PRO A 88 -15.34 13.66 -0.92
C PRO A 88 -16.06 13.49 -2.26
N GLY A 89 -17.36 13.21 -2.21
CA GLY A 89 -18.20 13.02 -3.39
C GLY A 89 -19.51 12.32 -3.04
N ASP A 90 -20.51 12.50 -3.89
CA ASP A 90 -21.77 11.76 -3.79
C ASP A 90 -21.58 10.26 -4.13
N ALA A 91 -22.65 9.48 -3.91
CA ALA A 91 -22.62 8.04 -4.15
C ALA A 91 -22.26 7.68 -5.61
N ALA A 92 -22.74 8.47 -6.58
CA ALA A 92 -22.49 8.21 -8.00
C ALA A 92 -21.03 8.47 -8.39
N ALA A 93 -20.44 9.56 -7.91
CA ALA A 93 -19.03 9.88 -8.09
C ALA A 93 -18.15 8.79 -7.47
N ARG A 94 -18.47 8.33 -6.25
CA ARG A 94 -17.73 7.28 -5.56
C ARG A 94 -17.89 5.90 -6.23
N ALA A 95 -19.07 5.60 -6.79
CA ALA A 95 -19.31 4.34 -7.50
C ALA A 95 -18.44 4.19 -8.76
N ARG A 96 -18.12 5.30 -9.44
CA ARG A 96 -17.25 5.31 -10.63
C ARG A 96 -15.76 5.17 -10.33
N ARG A 97 -15.35 5.36 -9.06
CA ARG A 97 -13.95 5.25 -8.65
C ARG A 97 -13.57 3.79 -8.47
N ARG A 98 -12.41 3.44 -9.03
CA ARG A 98 -11.82 2.12 -8.88
C ARG A 98 -11.31 1.93 -7.46
N LEU A 99 -11.50 0.73 -6.92
CA LEU A 99 -10.99 0.35 -5.63
C LEU A 99 -9.53 -0.13 -5.75
N VAL A 100 -8.66 0.38 -4.90
CA VAL A 100 -7.32 -0.16 -4.65
C VAL A 100 -7.31 -0.80 -3.26
N ILE A 101 -6.93 -2.07 -3.18
CA ILE A 101 -6.77 -2.80 -1.91
C ILE A 101 -5.28 -2.98 -1.65
N GLY A 102 -4.74 -2.21 -0.70
CA GLY A 102 -3.32 -2.17 -0.37
C GLY A 102 -2.97 -3.02 0.84
N PHE A 103 -2.03 -3.95 0.68
CA PHE A 103 -1.45 -4.79 1.73
C PHE A 103 -0.03 -4.30 2.05
N THR A 104 0.15 -3.68 3.22
CA THR A 104 1.43 -3.07 3.57
C THR A 104 2.54 -4.09 3.90
N ALA A 105 3.79 -3.65 3.82
CA ALA A 105 4.95 -4.37 4.37
C ALA A 105 4.98 -4.34 5.92
N ASP A 106 6.00 -4.97 6.53
CA ASP A 106 6.23 -5.04 7.99
C ASP A 106 6.35 -3.68 8.71
N THR A 107 6.63 -2.61 7.96
CA THR A 107 6.68 -1.23 8.47
C THR A 107 5.33 -0.52 8.35
N HIS A 108 4.28 -1.23 7.95
CA HIS A 108 2.92 -0.73 7.70
C HIS A 108 2.87 0.36 6.62
N ARG A 109 3.72 0.20 5.60
CA ARG A 109 3.87 1.08 4.44
C ARG A 109 3.86 0.28 3.15
N LEU A 110 3.58 0.95 2.04
CA LEU A 110 3.81 0.41 0.69
C LEU A 110 5.20 0.83 0.21
N LEU A 111 6.23 0.47 0.98
CA LEU A 111 7.65 0.85 0.83
C LEU A 111 7.97 2.37 0.87
N MET A 112 6.96 3.23 0.92
CA MET A 112 7.08 4.68 1.08
C MET A 112 6.03 5.22 2.07
N PRO A 113 6.12 6.47 2.55
CA PRO A 113 5.04 7.08 3.32
C PRO A 113 3.69 6.97 2.58
N ILE A 114 2.62 6.63 3.29
CA ILE A 114 1.30 6.44 2.70
C ILE A 114 0.79 7.74 2.07
N SER A 115 1.10 8.89 2.64
CA SER A 115 0.82 10.19 2.04
C SER A 115 1.46 10.37 0.66
N LEU A 116 2.70 9.89 0.47
CA LEU A 116 3.38 9.94 -0.83
C LEU A 116 2.75 8.97 -1.82
N PHE A 117 2.43 7.74 -1.39
CA PHE A 117 1.71 6.79 -2.24
C PHE A 117 0.38 7.37 -2.71
N LEU A 118 -0.43 7.91 -1.80
CA LEU A 118 -1.72 8.54 -2.10
C LEU A 118 -1.56 9.78 -3.00
N GLN A 119 -0.47 10.53 -2.87
CA GLN A 119 -0.18 11.69 -3.73
C GLN A 119 0.01 11.30 -5.22
N HIS A 120 0.34 10.04 -5.49
CA HIS A 120 0.45 9.46 -6.84
C HIS A 120 -0.79 8.66 -7.27
N CYS A 121 -1.82 8.60 -6.43
CA CYS A 121 -3.12 8.01 -6.75
C CYS A 121 -4.14 9.12 -7.01
N PRO A 122 -4.67 9.28 -8.23
CA PRO A 122 -5.66 10.32 -8.51
C PRO A 122 -6.96 10.09 -7.71
N ALA A 123 -7.26 10.97 -6.76
CA ALA A 123 -8.34 10.77 -5.79
C ALA A 123 -9.75 10.92 -6.40
N ASP A 124 -9.85 11.51 -7.58
CA ASP A 124 -11.05 11.59 -8.40
C ASP A 124 -11.36 10.26 -9.12
N ARG A 125 -10.37 9.39 -9.29
CA ARG A 125 -10.48 8.09 -9.98
C ARG A 125 -10.35 6.89 -9.05
N LEU A 126 -9.65 7.02 -7.92
CA LEU A 126 -9.29 5.90 -7.06
C LEU A 126 -9.77 6.10 -5.62
N GLU A 127 -10.29 5.04 -5.01
CA GLU A 127 -10.44 4.89 -3.56
C GLU A 127 -9.47 3.81 -3.06
N VAL A 128 -8.92 3.96 -1.85
CA VAL A 128 -7.87 3.08 -1.33
C VAL A 128 -8.29 2.49 0.01
N LEU A 129 -8.43 1.16 0.08
CA LEU A 129 -8.48 0.39 1.31
C LEU A 129 -7.08 -0.08 1.66
N LEU A 130 -6.51 0.38 2.76
CA LEU A 130 -5.17 0.00 3.22
C LEU A 130 -5.25 -0.89 4.46
N LEU A 131 -4.59 -2.04 4.39
CA LEU A 131 -4.56 -3.09 5.40
C LEU A 131 -3.15 -3.25 5.94
N MET A 132 -3.04 -3.29 7.27
CA MET A 132 -1.80 -3.49 8.02
C MET A 132 -1.78 -4.87 8.66
N ASP A 133 -0.68 -5.59 8.50
CA ASP A 133 -0.47 -6.88 9.15
C ASP A 133 0.07 -6.71 10.57
N LEU A 134 -0.85 -6.48 11.51
CA LEU A 134 -0.50 -6.31 12.93
C LEU A 134 0.07 -7.60 13.55
N HIS A 135 -0.21 -8.75 12.96
CA HIS A 135 0.27 -10.07 13.40
C HIS A 135 1.65 -10.41 12.83
N ARG A 136 2.13 -9.66 11.83
CA ARG A 136 3.41 -9.88 11.13
C ARG A 136 3.54 -11.33 10.65
N ALA A 137 2.47 -11.80 10.04
CA ALA A 137 2.29 -13.18 9.59
C ALA A 137 1.90 -13.23 8.10
N PHE A 138 2.37 -12.28 7.29
CA PHE A 138 2.06 -12.14 5.87
C PHE A 138 0.55 -12.08 5.60
N PHE A 139 -0.22 -11.50 6.52
CA PHE A 139 -1.69 -11.47 6.56
C PHE A 139 -2.38 -12.84 6.71
N LEU A 140 -1.63 -13.93 6.87
CA LEU A 140 -2.19 -15.29 6.95
C LEU A 140 -2.95 -15.56 8.25
N LYS A 141 -2.70 -14.75 9.30
CA LYS A 141 -3.50 -14.70 10.53
C LYS A 141 -4.64 -13.68 10.48
N GLY A 142 -4.98 -13.22 9.28
CA GLY A 142 -6.05 -12.27 9.03
C GLY A 142 -5.71 -10.84 9.41
N VAL A 143 -6.70 -9.98 9.26
CA VAL A 143 -6.67 -8.59 9.69
C VAL A 143 -7.74 -8.40 10.75
N ASP A 144 -7.34 -7.85 11.90
CA ASP A 144 -8.26 -7.53 13.00
C ASP A 144 -9.51 -6.81 12.47
N SER A 145 -10.68 -7.22 12.95
CA SER A 145 -12.02 -6.78 12.50
C SER A 145 -12.49 -7.25 11.12
N LEU A 146 -11.65 -7.87 10.30
CA LEU A 146 -12.04 -8.44 9.00
C LEU A 146 -12.02 -9.98 9.01
N GLY A 147 -11.12 -10.60 9.75
CA GLY A 147 -11.03 -12.05 9.81
C GLY A 147 -9.90 -12.55 10.71
N THR A 148 -9.92 -13.85 10.99
CA THR A 148 -8.89 -14.55 11.78
C THR A 148 -7.83 -15.24 10.90
N ASP A 149 -8.03 -15.19 9.59
CA ASP A 149 -7.12 -15.68 8.57
C ASP A 149 -7.30 -14.86 7.28
N LEU A 150 -6.44 -15.08 6.29
CA LEU A 150 -6.53 -14.38 5.02
C LEU A 150 -7.84 -14.69 4.25
N PRO A 151 -8.30 -15.95 4.12
CA PRO A 151 -9.59 -16.25 3.47
C PRO A 151 -10.80 -15.53 4.09
N SER A 152 -10.92 -15.50 5.41
CA SER A 152 -12.00 -14.77 6.10
C SER A 152 -11.87 -13.26 5.92
N THR A 153 -10.64 -12.73 5.91
CA THR A 153 -10.39 -11.31 5.58
C THR A 153 -10.87 -10.98 4.17
N ILE A 154 -10.56 -11.83 3.18
CA ILE A 154 -11.03 -11.68 1.78
C ILE A 154 -12.55 -11.73 1.72
N ALA A 155 -13.19 -12.67 2.43
CA ALA A 155 -14.64 -12.80 2.47
C ALA A 155 -15.31 -11.53 3.06
N ALA A 156 -14.75 -10.96 4.12
CA ALA A 156 -15.25 -9.72 4.72
C ALA A 156 -15.10 -8.51 3.78
N ILE A 157 -14.01 -8.42 3.02
CA ILE A 157 -13.83 -7.41 1.98
C ILE A 157 -14.89 -7.60 0.89
N SER A 158 -15.08 -8.84 0.42
CA SER A 158 -16.06 -9.19 -0.61
C SER A 158 -17.49 -8.79 -0.22
N ALA A 159 -17.86 -9.02 1.05
CA ALA A 159 -19.18 -8.65 1.57
C ALA A 159 -19.43 -7.14 1.67
N ARG A 160 -18.38 -6.31 1.65
CA ARG A 160 -18.48 -4.86 1.88
C ARG A 160 -18.53 -4.03 0.61
N PHE A 161 -18.15 -4.61 -0.53
CA PHE A 161 -18.16 -3.92 -1.82
C PHE A 161 -18.99 -4.70 -2.83
N PRO A 162 -19.66 -4.01 -3.76
CA PRO A 162 -20.45 -4.70 -4.74
C PRO A 162 -19.54 -5.42 -5.75
N PRO A 163 -19.96 -6.58 -6.31
CA PRO A 163 -19.11 -7.41 -7.17
C PRO A 163 -18.50 -6.68 -8.37
N GLU A 164 -19.22 -5.75 -8.99
CA GLU A 164 -18.73 -4.93 -10.10
C GLU A 164 -17.54 -4.05 -9.72
N LYS A 165 -17.53 -3.52 -8.50
CA LYS A 165 -16.42 -2.72 -7.99
C LYS A 165 -15.20 -3.58 -7.71
N LEU A 166 -15.42 -4.79 -7.20
CA LEU A 166 -14.37 -5.77 -6.93
C LEU A 166 -13.73 -6.29 -8.22
N ARG A 167 -14.53 -6.57 -9.27
CA ARG A 167 -14.02 -6.97 -10.59
C ARG A 167 -13.12 -5.93 -11.23
N GLN A 168 -13.32 -4.65 -10.91
CA GLN A 168 -12.46 -3.57 -11.39
C GLN A 168 -11.30 -3.26 -10.44
N ALA A 169 -11.27 -3.85 -9.26
CA ALA A 169 -10.30 -3.49 -8.23
C ALA A 169 -8.86 -3.85 -8.62
N VAL A 170 -7.91 -3.13 -8.03
CA VAL A 170 -6.48 -3.47 -8.08
C VAL A 170 -6.05 -3.82 -6.66
N CYS A 171 -5.52 -5.03 -6.46
CA CYS A 171 -4.86 -5.38 -5.21
C CYS A 171 -3.38 -5.09 -5.34
N ILE A 172 -2.79 -4.36 -4.40
CA ILE A 172 -1.36 -4.06 -4.37
C ILE A 172 -0.77 -4.48 -3.04
N GLY A 173 0.37 -5.15 -3.08
CA GLY A 173 1.09 -5.59 -1.90
C GLY A 173 2.58 -5.35 -2.05
N THR A 174 3.25 -5.04 -0.95
CA THR A 174 4.71 -4.88 -0.95
C THR A 174 5.35 -5.79 0.07
N SER A 175 6.47 -6.42 -0.28
CA SER A 175 7.22 -7.30 0.63
C SER A 175 6.31 -8.35 1.28
N ALA A 176 6.17 -8.33 2.61
CA ALA A 176 5.24 -9.16 3.37
C ALA A 176 3.79 -9.19 2.83
N GLY A 177 3.29 -8.10 2.25
CA GLY A 177 1.94 -8.01 1.71
C GLY A 177 1.77 -8.53 0.28
N GLY A 178 2.86 -8.87 -0.42
CA GLY A 178 2.81 -9.24 -1.84
C GLY A 178 1.96 -10.49 -2.13
N LEU A 179 2.17 -11.57 -1.36
CA LEU A 179 1.36 -12.79 -1.48
C LEU A 179 -0.12 -12.52 -1.21
N ALA A 180 -0.42 -11.77 -0.14
CA ALA A 180 -1.78 -11.44 0.24
C ALA A 180 -2.52 -10.65 -0.85
N ALA A 181 -1.84 -9.71 -1.51
CA ALA A 181 -2.41 -8.95 -2.62
C ALA A 181 -2.74 -9.84 -3.84
N VAL A 182 -1.84 -10.75 -4.22
CA VAL A 182 -2.08 -11.67 -5.34
C VAL A 182 -3.20 -12.64 -5.00
N TRP A 183 -3.17 -13.26 -3.82
CA TRP A 183 -4.21 -14.18 -3.37
C TRP A 183 -5.58 -13.48 -3.33
N THR A 184 -5.65 -12.29 -2.74
CA THR A 184 -6.89 -11.51 -2.67
C THR A 184 -7.44 -11.18 -4.06
N ALA A 185 -6.60 -10.76 -5.00
CA ALA A 185 -7.03 -10.49 -6.36
C ALA A 185 -7.59 -11.73 -7.07
N VAL A 186 -6.95 -12.89 -6.88
CA VAL A 186 -7.40 -14.16 -7.46
C VAL A 186 -8.78 -14.56 -6.91
N GLU A 187 -8.97 -14.49 -5.60
CA GLU A 187 -10.23 -14.91 -4.96
C GLU A 187 -11.39 -13.94 -5.24
N LEU A 188 -11.11 -12.64 -5.31
CA LEU A 188 -12.13 -11.63 -5.61
C LEU A 188 -12.46 -11.53 -7.11
N GLY A 189 -11.68 -12.18 -7.98
CA GLY A 189 -11.76 -11.96 -9.43
C GLY A 189 -11.50 -10.51 -9.80
N ALA A 190 -10.53 -9.89 -9.13
CA ALA A 190 -10.16 -8.49 -9.34
C ALA A 190 -9.52 -8.30 -10.73
N ALA A 191 -9.44 -7.06 -11.19
CA ALA A 191 -8.85 -6.75 -12.49
C ALA A 191 -7.35 -7.04 -12.52
N ARG A 192 -6.66 -6.70 -11.42
CA ARG A 192 -5.20 -6.74 -11.36
C ARG A 192 -4.67 -7.01 -9.95
N ALA A 193 -3.54 -7.72 -9.88
CA ALA A 193 -2.68 -7.83 -8.72
C ALA A 193 -1.32 -7.17 -9.01
N VAL A 194 -0.79 -6.44 -8.03
CA VAL A 194 0.55 -5.86 -8.07
C VAL A 194 1.32 -6.32 -6.83
N SER A 195 2.46 -6.97 -7.03
CA SER A 195 3.33 -7.45 -5.95
C SER A 195 4.73 -6.86 -6.12
N VAL A 196 5.12 -5.96 -5.21
CA VAL A 196 6.44 -5.31 -5.24
C VAL A 196 7.37 -5.97 -4.23
N GLY A 197 8.39 -6.68 -4.72
CA GLY A 197 9.31 -7.45 -3.88
C GLY A 197 8.62 -8.49 -2.98
N GLY A 198 7.43 -8.94 -3.38
CA GLY A 198 6.52 -9.71 -2.54
C GLY A 198 7.06 -11.06 -2.11
N VAL A 199 6.67 -11.50 -0.91
CA VAL A 199 6.90 -12.88 -0.45
C VAL A 199 6.17 -13.89 -1.32
N THR A 200 6.68 -15.12 -1.40
CA THR A 200 6.09 -16.24 -2.14
C THR A 200 5.62 -17.34 -1.19
N PRO A 201 4.70 -18.24 -1.59
CA PRO A 201 4.29 -19.36 -0.74
C PRO A 201 5.47 -20.22 -0.27
N ARG A 202 6.47 -20.42 -1.14
CA ARG A 202 7.72 -21.11 -0.80
C ARG A 202 8.44 -20.44 0.38
N LEU A 203 8.66 -19.12 0.31
CA LEU A 203 9.33 -18.39 1.38
C LEU A 203 8.54 -18.39 2.68
N VAL A 204 7.20 -18.37 2.62
CA VAL A 204 6.38 -18.53 3.83
C VAL A 204 6.65 -19.88 4.48
N ARG A 205 6.68 -20.98 3.71
CA ARG A 205 6.95 -22.33 4.23
C ARG A 205 8.35 -22.47 4.85
N GLU A 206 9.33 -21.75 4.30
CA GLU A 206 10.72 -21.75 4.77
C GLU A 206 10.93 -20.83 6.00
N HIS A 207 10.01 -19.91 6.28
CA HIS A 207 10.16 -18.94 7.36
C HIS A 207 9.82 -19.55 8.73
N GLU A 208 10.77 -19.56 9.68
CA GLU A 208 10.63 -20.22 10.98
C GLU A 208 9.37 -19.80 11.76
N ARG A 209 9.05 -18.49 11.79
CA ARG A 209 7.85 -17.97 12.47
C ARG A 209 6.52 -18.40 11.83
N MET A 210 6.56 -18.97 10.63
CA MET A 210 5.41 -19.39 9.84
C MET A 210 5.28 -20.91 9.76
N GLN A 211 6.07 -21.66 10.52
CA GLN A 211 5.93 -23.10 10.62
C GLN A 211 4.49 -23.47 11.04
N GLY A 212 3.89 -24.39 10.28
CA GLY A 212 2.52 -24.85 10.50
C GLY A 212 1.43 -23.94 9.92
N ILE A 213 1.79 -22.79 9.32
CA ILE A 213 0.81 -21.97 8.58
C ILE A 213 0.62 -22.58 7.19
N ASP A 214 -0.64 -22.88 6.88
CA ASP A 214 -1.01 -23.43 5.58
C ASP A 214 -1.11 -22.32 4.53
N VAL A 215 -0.39 -22.51 3.42
CA VAL A 215 -0.42 -21.65 2.24
C VAL A 215 -0.94 -22.37 1.00
N SER A 216 -1.33 -23.65 1.13
CA SER A 216 -1.90 -24.44 0.02
C SER A 216 -3.21 -23.82 -0.51
N GLY A 217 -3.94 -23.11 0.34
CA GLY A 217 -5.13 -22.36 -0.05
C GLY A 217 -4.89 -21.36 -1.20
N PHE A 218 -3.67 -20.83 -1.35
CA PHE A 218 -3.32 -19.97 -2.49
C PHE A 218 -3.27 -20.77 -3.80
N GLU A 219 -2.57 -21.90 -3.80
CA GLU A 219 -2.46 -22.78 -4.97
C GLU A 219 -3.84 -23.33 -5.37
N ASP A 220 -4.68 -23.65 -4.38
CA ASP A 220 -6.09 -23.99 -4.59
C ASP A 220 -6.89 -22.85 -5.21
N ALA A 221 -6.71 -21.62 -4.73
CA ALA A 221 -7.36 -20.44 -5.30
C ALA A 221 -7.00 -20.25 -6.77
N VAL A 222 -5.71 -20.37 -7.12
CA VAL A 222 -5.24 -20.28 -8.51
C VAL A 222 -5.89 -21.37 -9.36
N ARG A 223 -5.91 -22.63 -8.89
CA ARG A 223 -6.53 -23.74 -9.62
C ARG A 223 -8.04 -23.54 -9.83
N ARG A 224 -8.77 -23.15 -8.78
CA ARG A 224 -10.23 -22.90 -8.86
C ARG A 224 -10.57 -21.75 -9.81
N ASN A 225 -9.66 -20.78 -9.96
CA ASN A 225 -9.83 -19.59 -10.78
C ASN A 225 -9.08 -19.66 -12.12
N ALA A 226 -8.63 -20.85 -12.54
CA ALA A 226 -8.02 -21.03 -13.85
C ALA A 226 -8.95 -20.50 -14.97
N GLY A 227 -8.41 -19.72 -15.89
CA GLY A 227 -9.15 -19.07 -16.99
C GLY A 227 -9.79 -17.71 -16.64
N ARG A 228 -9.76 -17.29 -15.37
CA ARG A 228 -10.28 -15.98 -14.89
C ARG A 228 -9.31 -15.30 -13.91
N LEU A 229 -8.03 -15.59 -14.04
CA LEU A 229 -7.01 -14.99 -13.18
C LEU A 229 -6.86 -13.49 -13.49
N PRO A 230 -6.58 -12.65 -12.46
CA PRO A 230 -6.28 -11.24 -12.67
C PRO A 230 -5.03 -11.06 -13.52
N GLU A 231 -4.84 -9.87 -14.11
CA GLU A 231 -3.52 -9.48 -14.59
C GLU A 231 -2.58 -9.39 -13.37
N VAL A 232 -1.46 -10.11 -13.38
CA VAL A 232 -0.50 -10.08 -12.27
C VAL A 232 0.78 -9.37 -12.70
N LEU A 233 1.11 -8.30 -11.99
CA LEU A 233 2.34 -7.53 -12.14
C LEU A 233 3.26 -7.81 -10.96
N LEU A 234 4.41 -8.41 -11.23
CA LEU A 234 5.46 -8.65 -10.25
C LEU A 234 6.55 -7.61 -10.47
N VAL A 235 6.94 -6.88 -9.42
CA VAL A 235 7.81 -5.70 -9.55
C VAL A 235 9.05 -5.89 -8.69
N SER A 236 10.22 -5.68 -9.27
CA SER A 236 11.50 -5.74 -8.56
C SER A 236 12.49 -4.73 -9.12
N GLY A 237 13.54 -4.42 -8.36
CA GLY A 237 14.67 -3.65 -8.86
C GLY A 237 15.58 -4.46 -9.79
N GLU A 238 16.13 -3.81 -10.80
CA GLU A 238 17.10 -4.39 -11.75
C GLU A 238 18.37 -4.95 -11.08
N GLY A 239 18.85 -4.27 -10.04
CA GLY A 239 20.05 -4.69 -9.30
C GLY A 239 19.76 -5.53 -8.06
N TYR A 240 18.50 -5.88 -7.78
CA TYR A 240 18.10 -6.55 -6.55
C TYR A 240 17.61 -7.99 -6.77
N GLU A 241 18.57 -8.89 -6.92
CA GLU A 241 18.37 -10.31 -7.21
C GLU A 241 17.39 -11.05 -6.27
N PRO A 242 17.38 -10.82 -4.94
CA PRO A 242 16.43 -11.50 -4.06
C PRO A 242 14.95 -11.29 -4.44
N ASP A 243 14.58 -10.10 -4.93
CA ASP A 243 13.21 -9.84 -5.37
C ASP A 243 12.93 -10.37 -6.76
N GLN A 244 13.92 -10.39 -7.65
CA GLN A 244 13.78 -11.03 -8.96
C GLN A 244 13.56 -12.54 -8.82
N ALA A 245 14.30 -13.19 -7.92
CA ALA A 245 14.11 -14.60 -7.62
C ALA A 245 12.70 -14.90 -7.10
N LYS A 246 12.15 -14.03 -6.23
CA LYS A 246 10.75 -14.13 -5.76
C LYS A 246 9.75 -13.96 -6.90
N ALA A 247 9.98 -13.00 -7.79
CA ALA A 247 9.12 -12.78 -8.95
C ALA A 247 9.09 -14.03 -9.85
N ARG A 248 10.26 -14.58 -10.20
CA ARG A 248 10.35 -15.82 -10.99
C ARG A 248 9.64 -17.00 -10.32
N ALA A 249 9.86 -17.19 -9.01
CA ALA A 249 9.19 -18.26 -8.27
C ALA A 249 7.64 -18.09 -8.21
N MET A 250 7.13 -16.86 -8.30
CA MET A 250 5.69 -16.62 -8.40
C MET A 250 5.16 -16.87 -9.83
N GLN A 251 5.96 -16.62 -10.87
CA GLN A 251 5.60 -16.93 -12.27
C GLN A 251 5.43 -18.43 -12.52
N ASP A 252 6.12 -19.27 -11.74
CA ASP A 252 5.93 -20.73 -11.79
C ASP A 252 4.54 -21.16 -11.30
N LEU A 253 3.84 -20.31 -10.54
CA LEU A 253 2.54 -20.61 -9.93
C LEU A 253 1.35 -20.05 -10.73
N LEU A 254 1.54 -18.93 -11.45
CA LEU A 254 0.49 -18.33 -12.28
C LEU A 254 1.08 -17.42 -13.37
N PRO A 255 0.31 -17.15 -14.46
CA PRO A 255 0.72 -16.19 -15.49
C PRO A 255 0.90 -14.79 -14.89
N ALA A 256 2.09 -14.22 -15.04
CA ALA A 256 2.39 -12.90 -14.53
C ALA A 256 3.44 -12.17 -15.38
N THR A 257 3.31 -10.85 -15.47
CA THR A 257 4.29 -9.95 -16.08
C THR A 257 5.29 -9.48 -15.03
N HIS A 258 6.57 -9.64 -15.31
CA HIS A 258 7.64 -9.14 -14.45
C HIS A 258 8.10 -7.75 -14.94
N ILE A 259 7.87 -6.73 -14.11
CA ILE A 259 8.32 -5.36 -14.33
C ILE A 259 9.61 -5.13 -13.55
N ILE A 260 10.67 -4.76 -14.27
CA ILE A 260 11.97 -4.44 -13.69
C ILE A 260 12.11 -2.92 -13.60
N VAL A 261 12.34 -2.41 -12.39
CA VAL A 261 12.64 -0.99 -12.16
C VAL A 261 14.14 -0.76 -12.42
N PRO A 262 14.50 0.00 -13.47
CA PRO A 262 15.90 0.20 -13.84
C PRO A 262 16.67 0.93 -12.74
N GLU A 263 17.96 0.64 -12.63
CA GLU A 263 18.89 1.28 -11.68
C GLU A 263 18.53 1.11 -10.19
N CYS A 264 17.57 0.25 -9.86
CA CYS A 264 17.17 -0.02 -8.48
C CYS A 264 17.91 -1.26 -7.95
N ALA A 265 18.89 -1.04 -7.06
CA ALA A 265 19.69 -2.10 -6.44
C ALA A 265 19.21 -2.49 -5.03
N GLN A 266 18.01 -2.07 -4.64
CA GLN A 266 17.46 -2.32 -3.31
C GLN A 266 16.02 -2.85 -3.36
N HIS A 267 15.56 -3.33 -2.20
CA HIS A 267 14.19 -3.85 -2.01
C HIS A 267 13.11 -2.76 -2.20
N ASN A 268 13.45 -1.48 -1.99
CA ASN A 268 12.51 -0.37 -2.01
C ASN A 268 12.27 0.22 -3.43
N ALA A 269 11.79 -0.63 -4.35
CA ALA A 269 11.64 -0.26 -5.75
C ALA A 269 10.70 0.93 -6.00
N LEU A 270 9.67 1.12 -5.17
CA LEU A 270 8.75 2.26 -5.33
C LEU A 270 9.38 3.59 -4.91
N PHE A 271 10.13 3.61 -3.80
CA PHE A 271 10.82 4.83 -3.38
C PHE A 271 11.98 5.18 -4.32
N ASP A 272 12.68 4.20 -4.87
CA ASP A 272 13.70 4.43 -5.90
C ASP A 272 13.12 4.95 -7.20
N ALA A 273 11.96 4.42 -7.63
CA ALA A 273 11.23 4.99 -8.74
C ALA A 273 10.82 6.45 -8.46
N TRP A 274 10.51 6.82 -7.22
CA TRP A 274 10.25 8.22 -6.86
C TRP A 274 11.52 9.08 -6.98
N ASN A 275 12.62 8.63 -6.36
CA ASN A 275 13.91 9.33 -6.38
C ASN A 275 14.42 9.60 -7.81
N THR A 276 14.12 8.69 -8.75
CA THR A 276 14.55 8.78 -10.14
C THR A 276 13.49 9.37 -11.09
N GLY A 277 12.37 9.87 -10.56
CA GLY A 277 11.30 10.49 -11.36
C GLY A 277 10.45 9.52 -12.20
N ARG A 278 10.58 8.22 -11.98
CA ARG A 278 9.89 7.14 -12.72
C ARG A 278 8.60 6.65 -12.07
N LEU A 279 8.33 7.03 -10.81
CA LEU A 279 7.20 6.51 -10.04
C LEU A 279 5.87 6.68 -10.77
N GLN A 280 5.61 7.83 -11.41
CA GLN A 280 4.30 8.03 -12.05
C GLN A 280 4.03 7.04 -13.18
N GLY A 281 5.00 6.81 -14.07
CA GLY A 281 4.81 5.84 -15.15
C GLY A 281 4.56 4.44 -14.61
N LEU A 282 5.17 4.09 -13.47
CA LEU A 282 4.92 2.83 -12.78
C LEU A 282 3.50 2.79 -12.17
N MET A 283 3.04 3.87 -11.54
CA MET A 283 1.70 3.97 -10.97
C MET A 283 0.61 3.95 -12.06
N ASP A 284 0.87 4.57 -13.22
CA ASP A 284 -0.02 4.51 -14.40
C ASP A 284 -0.11 3.07 -14.93
N ARG A 285 0.98 2.30 -14.88
CA ARG A 285 0.96 0.86 -15.21
C ARG A 285 0.13 0.07 -14.20
N PHE A 286 0.20 0.41 -12.92
CA PHE A 286 -0.53 -0.30 -11.86
C PHE A 286 -2.03 -0.02 -11.87
N PHE A 287 -2.41 1.24 -12.06
CA PHE A 287 -3.79 1.70 -11.87
C PHE A 287 -4.48 2.20 -13.14
N GLY A 288 -3.76 2.24 -14.25
CA GLY A 288 -4.32 2.48 -15.58
C GLY A 288 -5.25 1.35 -16.03
N ASP A 289 -5.83 1.51 -17.20
CA ASP A 289 -6.78 0.53 -17.73
C ASP A 289 -6.11 -0.81 -18.04
N VAL A 290 -6.86 -1.90 -17.89
CA VAL A 290 -6.39 -3.24 -18.28
C VAL A 290 -6.64 -3.39 -19.77
N PRO A 291 -5.61 -3.67 -20.60
CA PRO A 291 -5.82 -3.89 -22.03
C PRO A 291 -6.82 -5.04 -22.25
N GLY A 292 -7.89 -4.77 -23.02
CA GLY A 292 -8.90 -5.78 -23.37
C GLY A 292 -10.07 -5.94 -22.39
N SER A 293 -10.29 -4.96 -21.50
CA SER A 293 -11.54 -4.83 -20.73
C SER A 293 -12.66 -4.14 -21.50
#